data_AF-A0A9N8DDL5-F1
#
_entry.id   AF-A0A9N8DDL5-F1
#
_cell.length_a   1.000
_cell.length_b   1.000
_cell.length_c   1.000
_cell.angle_alpha   90.00
_cell.angle_beta   90.00
_cell.angle_gamma   90.00
#
_symmetry.space_group_name_H-M   'P 1'
#
loop_
_entity.id
_entity.type
_entity.pdbx_description
1 polymer ?
#
loop_
_entity_poly.entity_id
_entity_poly.type
_entity_poly.pdbx_seq_one_letter_code
_entity_poly.pdbx_strand_id
1 'polypeptide(L)'
;MNATAVPKRRRKRGRRKRKVLDNSDDKEPPPPLKVPLPIFVPSLPKSGTTSVHNYFLCGGQKSAHHVYRIDGQVKNKIGRCVKRNVARNMPPFQGCGDTDIWTDTGFVAASYQKGVTVTRSTNEEEKVGCYYPLIEALDEIYEHIRTQQFFL
;
A
#
# COMPACT_ATOMS: atom_id res chain seq x y z
N MET A 1 -50.19 -34.79 -17.96
CA MET A 1 -50.04 -33.73 -16.94
C MET A 1 -49.02 -32.73 -17.50
N ASN A 2 -49.48 -31.62 -18.10
CA ASN A 2 -48.61 -30.65 -18.78
C ASN A 2 -48.31 -29.49 -17.84
N ALA A 3 -47.02 -29.26 -17.56
CA ALA A 3 -46.55 -28.14 -16.78
C ALA A 3 -46.60 -26.85 -17.62
N THR A 4 -47.44 -25.90 -17.20
CA THR A 4 -47.49 -24.55 -17.75
C THR A 4 -46.33 -23.72 -17.19
N ALA A 5 -45.49 -23.18 -18.08
CA ALA A 5 -44.37 -22.31 -17.72
C ALA A 5 -44.86 -20.91 -17.31
N VAL A 6 -44.44 -20.46 -16.13
CA VAL A 6 -44.72 -19.11 -15.60
C VAL A 6 -43.72 -18.10 -16.20
N PRO A 7 -44.16 -16.96 -16.76
CA PRO A 7 -43.26 -15.97 -17.34
C PRO A 7 -42.55 -15.14 -16.26
N LYS A 8 -41.21 -15.13 -16.29
CA LYS A 8 -40.38 -14.29 -15.40
C LYS A 8 -40.47 -12.82 -15.80
N ARG A 9 -41.22 -12.02 -15.02
CA ARG A 9 -41.25 -10.55 -15.12
C ARG A 9 -39.86 -9.96 -14.80
N ARG A 10 -39.18 -9.45 -15.82
CA ARG A 10 -37.92 -8.72 -15.72
C ARG A 10 -38.16 -7.36 -15.07
N ARG A 11 -37.88 -7.22 -13.77
CA ARG A 11 -37.91 -5.93 -13.04
C ARG A 11 -36.91 -4.96 -13.70
N LYS A 12 -37.41 -3.95 -14.42
CA LYS A 12 -36.59 -2.82 -14.88
C LYS A 12 -36.12 -2.06 -13.62
N ARG A 13 -34.85 -2.21 -13.26
CA ARG A 13 -34.19 -1.36 -12.26
C ARG A 13 -34.25 0.07 -12.78
N GLY A 14 -35.15 0.88 -12.20
CA GLY A 14 -35.18 2.31 -12.44
C GLY A 14 -33.80 2.88 -12.10
N ARG A 15 -33.11 3.38 -13.12
CA ARG A 15 -31.87 4.14 -12.96
C ARG A 15 -32.27 5.46 -12.31
N ARG A 16 -32.36 5.50 -10.97
CA ARG A 16 -32.41 6.75 -10.22
C ARG A 16 -31.18 7.54 -10.67
N LYS A 17 -31.39 8.59 -11.47
CA LYS A 17 -30.35 9.58 -11.75
C LYS A 17 -29.86 10.05 -10.38
N ARG A 18 -28.66 9.64 -9.98
CA ARG A 18 -27.97 10.33 -8.87
C ARG A 18 -27.91 11.78 -9.32
N LYS A 19 -28.52 12.68 -8.56
CA LYS A 19 -28.20 14.10 -8.65
C LYS A 19 -26.67 14.15 -8.52
N VAL A 20 -26.01 14.57 -9.59
CA VAL A 20 -24.63 15.03 -9.48
C VAL A 20 -24.75 16.24 -8.57
N LEU A 21 -24.30 16.09 -7.32
CA LEU A 21 -24.03 17.27 -6.49
C LEU A 21 -22.88 17.94 -7.21
N ASP A 22 -23.22 19.00 -7.94
CA ASP A 22 -22.26 19.95 -8.44
C ASP A 22 -21.72 20.69 -7.22
N ASN A 23 -20.66 20.11 -6.64
CA ASN A 23 -19.85 20.77 -5.61
C ASN A 23 -18.75 21.57 -6.33
N SER A 24 -19.15 22.46 -7.24
CA SER A 24 -18.33 23.58 -7.68
C SER A 24 -18.33 24.68 -6.62
N ASP A 25 -18.13 24.29 -5.35
CA ASP A 25 -17.68 25.23 -4.34
C ASP A 25 -16.17 25.34 -4.54
N ASP A 26 -15.71 26.54 -4.88
CA ASP A 26 -14.32 26.98 -4.85
C ASP A 26 -13.76 26.92 -3.42
N LYS A 27 -13.82 25.75 -2.77
CA LYS A 27 -13.17 25.51 -1.49
C LYS A 27 -11.69 25.44 -1.77
N GLU A 28 -11.02 26.52 -1.38
CA GLU A 28 -9.58 26.58 -1.21
C GLU A 28 -9.09 25.24 -0.63
N PRO A 29 -8.04 24.64 -1.21
CA PRO A 29 -7.58 23.32 -0.78
C PRO A 29 -7.38 23.34 0.74
N PRO A 30 -7.76 22.26 1.45
CA PRO A 30 -7.62 22.20 2.89
C PRO A 30 -6.16 22.53 3.27
N PRO A 31 -5.95 23.29 4.35
CA PRO A 31 -4.60 23.67 4.75
C PRO A 31 -3.76 22.39 4.96
N PRO A 32 -2.47 22.42 4.57
CA PRO A 32 -1.62 21.24 4.62
C PRO A 32 -1.54 20.68 6.04
N LEU A 33 -1.62 19.36 6.14
CA LEU A 33 -1.60 18.65 7.42
C LEU A 33 -0.23 18.84 8.10
N LYS A 34 -0.20 19.50 9.26
CA LYS A 34 1.01 19.65 10.09
C LYS A 34 1.24 18.40 10.93
N VAL A 35 1.84 17.39 10.33
CA VAL A 35 2.27 16.16 11.01
C VAL A 35 3.75 15.92 10.79
N PRO A 36 4.46 15.37 11.79
CA PRO A 36 5.84 14.96 11.60
C PRO A 36 5.91 13.84 10.57
N LEU A 37 6.91 13.93 9.68
CA LEU A 37 7.16 12.97 8.61
C LEU A 37 8.54 12.32 8.79
N PRO A 38 8.74 11.08 8.31
CA PRO A 38 7.77 10.24 7.62
C PRO A 38 6.76 9.55 8.57
N ILE A 39 5.53 9.29 8.09
CA ILE A 39 4.54 8.46 8.81
C ILE A 39 4.67 7.02 8.33
N PHE A 40 4.90 6.10 9.26
CA PHE A 40 4.86 4.67 9.00
C PHE A 40 3.60 4.06 9.63
N VAL A 41 2.86 3.27 8.86
CA VAL A 41 1.68 2.54 9.34
C VAL A 41 2.05 1.07 9.54
N PRO A 42 2.37 0.65 10.78
CA PRO A 42 2.77 -0.72 11.08
C PRO A 42 1.53 -1.61 11.19
N SER A 43 0.80 -1.78 10.10
CA SER A 43 -0.42 -2.61 10.08
C SER A 43 -0.31 -3.71 9.03
N LEU A 44 -0.98 -4.83 9.29
CA LEU A 44 -1.01 -5.94 8.35
C LEU A 44 -1.82 -5.60 7.10
N PRO A 45 -1.60 -6.29 5.96
CA PRO A 45 -2.43 -6.12 4.79
C PRO A 45 -3.91 -6.33 5.12
N LYS A 46 -4.77 -5.58 4.41
CA LYS A 46 -6.24 -5.59 4.59
C LYS A 46 -6.77 -5.00 5.90
N SER A 47 -5.94 -4.42 6.76
CA SER A 47 -6.40 -3.67 7.96
C SER A 47 -6.82 -2.22 7.67
N GLY A 48 -7.35 -1.93 6.47
CA GLY A 48 -7.75 -0.57 6.07
C GLY A 48 -6.61 0.32 5.54
N THR A 49 -5.45 -0.24 5.21
CA THR A 49 -4.29 0.52 4.67
C THR A 49 -4.61 1.35 3.42
N THR A 50 -5.49 0.85 2.55
CA THR A 50 -5.99 1.61 1.38
C THR A 50 -6.77 2.87 1.77
N SER A 51 -7.58 2.79 2.82
CA SER A 51 -8.33 3.95 3.31
C SER A 51 -7.39 5.00 3.89
N VAL A 52 -6.37 4.57 4.64
CA VAL A 52 -5.33 5.47 5.19
C VAL A 52 -4.54 6.13 4.06
N HIS A 53 -4.11 5.36 3.06
CA HIS A 53 -3.45 5.89 1.87
C HIS A 53 -4.28 6.97 1.17
N ASN A 54 -5.56 6.70 0.91
CA ASN A 54 -6.46 7.66 0.27
C ASN A 54 -6.72 8.89 1.13
N TYR A 55 -6.81 8.74 2.46
CA TYR A 55 -6.95 9.87 3.37
C TYR A 55 -5.79 10.86 3.21
N PHE A 56 -4.55 10.37 3.22
CA PHE A 56 -3.38 11.22 3.06
C PHE A 56 -3.22 11.80 1.65
N LEU A 57 -3.57 11.03 0.60
CA LEU A 57 -3.60 11.55 -0.77
C LEU A 57 -4.61 12.70 -0.92
N CYS A 58 -5.81 12.56 -0.35
CA CYS A 58 -6.82 13.63 -0.34
C CYS A 58 -6.35 14.86 0.47
N GLY A 59 -5.47 14.67 1.45
CA GLY A 59 -4.85 15.73 2.23
C GLY A 59 -3.61 16.37 1.57
N GLY A 60 -3.28 15.99 0.33
CA GLY A 60 -2.16 16.56 -0.43
C GLY A 60 -0.80 15.89 -0.19
N GLN A 61 -0.73 14.84 0.63
CA GLN A 61 0.55 14.21 1.00
C GLN A 61 0.91 13.05 0.08
N LYS A 62 2.20 12.80 -0.11
CA LYS A 62 2.68 11.67 -0.91
C LYS A 62 2.57 10.39 -0.08
N SER A 63 1.58 9.56 -0.38
CA SER A 63 1.42 8.25 0.29
C SER A 63 1.78 7.10 -0.65
N ALA A 64 2.39 6.06 -0.11
CA ALA A 64 2.62 4.77 -0.76
C ALA A 64 1.69 3.70 -0.17
N HIS A 65 1.14 2.83 -1.02
CA HIS A 65 0.36 1.65 -0.64
C HIS A 65 0.89 0.45 -1.42
N HIS A 66 1.66 -0.42 -0.76
CA HIS A 66 2.33 -1.63 -1.29
C HIS A 66 3.19 -1.52 -2.57
N VAL A 67 3.08 -0.44 -3.34
CA VAL A 67 3.87 -0.09 -4.53
C VAL A 67 4.48 1.29 -4.33
N TYR A 68 5.60 1.53 -4.99
CA TYR A 68 6.31 2.82 -4.96
C TYR A 68 6.80 3.20 -6.34
N ARG A 69 7.24 4.46 -6.50
CA ARG A 69 7.77 4.98 -7.77
C ARG A 69 9.20 5.44 -7.60
N ILE A 70 10.05 5.06 -8.56
CA ILE A 70 11.39 5.61 -8.76
C ILE A 70 11.49 5.96 -10.25
N ASP A 71 11.92 7.17 -10.58
CA ASP A 71 12.12 7.63 -11.98
C ASP A 71 10.90 7.37 -12.88
N GLY A 72 9.70 7.60 -12.35
CA GLY A 72 8.42 7.35 -13.04
C GLY A 72 8.03 5.87 -13.20
N GLN A 73 8.91 4.93 -12.86
CA GLN A 73 8.61 3.50 -12.90
C GLN A 73 7.94 3.03 -11.61
N VAL A 74 6.81 2.34 -11.75
CA VAL A 74 6.14 1.67 -10.63
C VAL A 74 6.93 0.41 -10.27
N LYS A 75 7.44 0.35 -9.05
CA LYS A 75 8.02 -0.84 -8.44
C LYS A 75 7.01 -1.45 -7.48
N ASN A 76 6.81 -2.75 -7.60
CA ASN A 76 5.90 -3.49 -6.73
C ASN A 76 6.61 -3.89 -5.43
N LYS A 77 5.82 -4.03 -4.37
CA LYS A 77 6.24 -4.55 -3.06
C LYS A 77 7.31 -3.69 -2.38
N ILE A 78 6.88 -2.56 -1.82
CA ILE A 78 7.71 -1.69 -0.96
C ILE A 78 8.51 -2.49 0.07
N GLY A 79 7.87 -3.49 0.69
CA GLY A 79 8.50 -4.33 1.69
C GLY A 79 9.77 -5.04 1.23
N ARG A 80 9.93 -5.31 -0.06
CA ARG A 80 11.16 -5.88 -0.60
C ARG A 80 12.32 -4.90 -0.47
N CYS A 81 12.09 -3.64 -0.79
CA CYS A 81 13.07 -2.58 -0.61
C CYS A 81 13.39 -2.38 0.88
N VAL A 82 12.35 -2.28 1.71
CA VAL A 82 12.51 -2.09 3.16
C VAL A 82 13.29 -3.24 3.80
N LYS A 83 12.96 -4.50 3.48
CA LYS A 83 13.68 -5.68 3.96
C LYS A 83 15.16 -5.63 3.63
N ARG A 84 15.51 -5.27 2.39
CA ARG A 84 16.92 -5.18 1.94
C ARG A 84 17.67 -4.09 2.70
N ASN A 85 17.02 -2.95 2.96
CA ASN A 85 17.65 -1.84 3.68
C ASN A 85 17.90 -2.22 5.15
N VAL A 86 16.89 -2.77 5.82
CA VAL A 86 17.02 -3.24 7.21
C VAL A 86 18.12 -4.30 7.31
N ALA A 87 18.16 -5.29 6.41
CA ALA A 87 19.19 -6.32 6.39
C ALA A 87 20.62 -5.77 6.17
N ARG A 88 20.76 -4.54 5.68
CA ARG A 88 22.03 -3.85 5.44
C ARG A 88 22.32 -2.76 6.47
N ASN A 89 21.54 -2.65 7.55
CA ASN A 89 21.61 -1.55 8.53
C ASN A 89 21.51 -0.17 7.86
N MET A 90 20.71 -0.06 6.81
CA MET A 90 20.41 1.20 6.14
C MET A 90 19.04 1.74 6.58
N PRO A 91 18.81 3.07 6.52
CA PRO A 91 17.50 3.65 6.76
C PRO A 91 16.40 2.91 5.96
N PRO A 92 15.34 2.41 6.63
CA PRO A 92 14.43 1.43 6.05
C PRO A 92 13.80 1.87 4.72
N PHE A 93 13.48 3.15 4.57
CA PHE A 93 12.83 3.69 3.38
C PHE A 93 13.77 4.32 2.35
N GLN A 94 15.10 4.25 2.58
CA GLN A 94 16.08 4.85 1.67
C GLN A 94 15.99 4.21 0.28
N GLY A 95 15.74 5.03 -0.74
CA GLY A 95 15.62 4.54 -2.11
C GLY A 95 14.40 3.64 -2.35
N CYS A 96 13.40 3.65 -1.47
CA CYS A 96 12.13 2.93 -1.66
C CYS A 96 11.03 3.80 -2.28
N GLY A 97 11.40 4.94 -2.88
CA GLY A 97 10.50 5.96 -3.41
C GLY A 97 10.52 7.24 -2.58
N ASP A 98 9.94 8.30 -3.14
CA ASP A 98 9.81 9.61 -2.51
C ASP A 98 8.38 9.78 -1.98
N THR A 99 8.13 9.27 -0.77
CA THR A 99 6.81 9.35 -0.11
C THR A 99 6.91 9.69 1.36
N ASP A 100 5.97 10.50 1.81
CA ASP A 100 5.82 10.97 3.18
C ASP A 100 5.18 9.91 4.09
N ILE A 101 4.26 9.11 3.53
CA ILE A 101 3.47 8.11 4.27
C ILE A 101 3.63 6.72 3.67
N TRP A 102 4.05 5.78 4.50
CA TRP A 102 4.30 4.39 4.12
C TRP A 102 3.21 3.48 4.68
N THR A 103 2.36 2.95 3.80
CA THR A 103 1.28 2.02 4.16
C THR A 103 1.42 0.69 3.43
N ASP A 104 1.00 -0.41 4.08
CA ASP A 104 1.01 -1.75 3.49
C ASP A 104 2.41 -2.15 2.96
N THR A 105 3.41 -2.01 3.83
CA THR A 105 4.81 -2.31 3.51
C THR A 105 5.15 -3.80 3.64
N GLY A 106 4.16 -4.66 3.90
CA GLY A 106 4.36 -6.10 3.89
C GLY A 106 4.40 -6.68 2.47
N PHE A 107 4.95 -7.88 2.31
CA PHE A 107 4.77 -8.66 1.11
C PHE A 107 4.73 -10.16 1.37
N VAL A 108 4.08 -10.86 0.44
CA VAL A 108 4.17 -12.31 0.29
C VAL A 108 4.63 -12.57 -1.13
N ALA A 109 5.78 -13.20 -1.28
CA ALA A 109 6.27 -13.73 -2.54
C ALA A 109 5.89 -15.21 -2.58
N ALA A 110 4.76 -15.51 -3.22
CA ALA A 110 4.36 -16.88 -3.48
C ALA A 110 5.02 -17.37 -4.77
N SER A 111 6.09 -18.17 -4.66
CA SER A 111 6.44 -19.10 -5.75
C SER A 111 5.53 -20.33 -5.63
N TYR A 112 4.22 -20.16 -5.86
CA TYR A 112 3.34 -21.31 -6.05
C TYR A 112 3.50 -21.81 -7.49
N GLN A 113 4.69 -22.28 -7.85
CA GLN A 113 4.88 -23.07 -9.07
C GLN A 113 5.14 -24.51 -8.67
N LYS A 114 4.08 -25.29 -8.80
CA LYS A 114 4.09 -26.75 -8.74
C LYS A 114 5.22 -27.26 -9.66
N GLY A 115 6.36 -27.68 -9.09
CA GLY A 115 7.43 -28.37 -9.82
C GLY A 115 8.68 -27.57 -10.22
N VAL A 116 8.95 -26.38 -9.68
CA VAL A 116 10.24 -25.69 -9.95
C VAL A 116 11.31 -26.16 -8.97
N THR A 117 12.29 -26.91 -9.46
CA THR A 117 13.56 -27.16 -8.77
C THR A 117 14.35 -25.86 -8.72
N VAL A 118 14.64 -25.39 -7.50
CA VAL A 118 15.49 -24.22 -7.28
C VAL A 118 16.92 -24.60 -7.65
N THR A 119 17.35 -24.26 -8.86
CA THR A 119 18.78 -24.28 -9.21
C THR A 119 19.46 -23.09 -8.56
N ARG A 120 20.42 -23.38 -7.66
CA ARG A 120 21.33 -22.43 -6.99
C ARG A 120 21.94 -21.46 -8.00
N SER A 121 21.33 -20.29 -8.13
CA SER A 121 21.96 -19.12 -8.73
C SER A 121 21.99 -18.05 -7.64
N THR A 122 23.16 -17.45 -7.44
CA THR A 122 23.62 -16.60 -6.34
C THR A 122 22.84 -15.31 -6.04
N ASN A 123 21.58 -15.20 -6.48
CA ASN A 123 20.63 -14.12 -6.21
C ASN A 123 19.33 -14.69 -5.55
N GLU A 124 19.51 -15.58 -4.57
CA GLU A 124 18.54 -16.62 -4.18
C GLU A 124 17.57 -16.25 -3.05
N GLU A 125 17.84 -15.22 -2.24
CA GLU A 125 17.00 -14.87 -1.07
C GLU A 125 15.65 -14.24 -1.41
N GLU A 126 15.39 -13.92 -2.67
CA GLU A 126 14.22 -13.13 -3.07
C GLU A 126 13.07 -13.92 -3.71
N LYS A 127 13.24 -15.24 -3.87
CA LYS A 127 12.31 -16.05 -4.66
C LYS A 127 11.12 -16.60 -3.87
N VAL A 128 11.24 -16.77 -2.56
CA VAL A 128 10.15 -17.26 -1.70
C VAL A 128 10.25 -16.59 -0.35
N GLY A 129 9.21 -15.90 0.09
CA GLY A 129 9.25 -15.30 1.42
C GLY A 129 8.08 -14.39 1.73
N CYS A 130 7.72 -14.39 2.99
CA CYS A 130 6.91 -13.33 3.57
C CYS A 130 7.84 -12.30 4.20
N TYR A 131 7.40 -11.06 4.24
CA TYR A 131 8.01 -10.04 5.04
C TYR A 131 6.93 -9.13 5.58
N TYR A 132 6.89 -8.99 6.90
CA TYR A 132 6.00 -8.06 7.57
C TYR A 132 6.82 -7.19 8.51
N PRO A 133 7.13 -5.94 8.14
CA PRO A 133 7.86 -4.99 8.98
C PRO A 133 7.38 -4.92 10.43
N LEU A 134 6.05 -4.96 10.63
CA LEU A 134 5.44 -4.96 11.96
C LEU A 134 5.94 -6.11 12.86
N ILE A 135 6.30 -7.25 12.28
CA ILE A 135 6.71 -8.45 13.01
C ILE A 135 8.23 -8.62 12.99
N GLU A 136 8.85 -8.33 11.84
CA GLU A 136 10.25 -8.71 11.57
C GLU A 136 11.26 -7.58 11.71
N ALA A 137 10.82 -6.31 11.71
CA ALA A 137 11.73 -5.17 11.64
C ALA A 137 11.19 -3.90 12.33
N LEU A 138 10.30 -4.07 13.31
CA LEU A 138 9.58 -2.95 13.88
C LEU A 138 10.54 -2.02 14.64
N ASP A 139 11.42 -2.60 15.45
CA ASP A 139 12.37 -1.87 16.29
C ASP A 139 13.38 -1.08 15.43
N GLU A 140 13.95 -1.73 14.41
CA GLU A 140 14.89 -1.10 13.47
C GLU A 140 14.23 0.07 12.73
N ILE A 141 12.96 -0.07 12.35
CA ILE A 141 12.21 1.00 11.70
C ILE A 141 11.92 2.14 12.68
N TYR A 142 11.51 1.83 13.91
CA TYR A 142 11.21 2.85 14.91
C TYR A 142 12.45 3.66 15.31
N GLU A 143 13.60 3.02 15.51
CA GLU A 143 14.85 3.72 15.83
C GLU A 143 15.25 4.71 14.73
N HIS A 144 15.07 4.34 13.46
CA HIS A 144 15.34 5.25 12.36
C HIS A 144 14.32 6.38 12.21
N ILE A 145 13.02 6.13 12.40
CA ILE A 145 12.00 7.19 12.31
C ILE A 145 12.16 8.18 13.47
N ARG A 146 12.39 7.67 14.68
CA ARG A 146 12.56 8.48 15.89
C ARG A 146 13.73 9.45 15.75
N THR A 147 14.86 8.97 15.25
CA THR A 147 16.07 9.79 15.07
C THR A 147 15.90 10.89 14.01
N GLN A 148 15.04 10.70 13.02
CA GLN A 148 14.75 11.72 12.01
C GLN A 148 13.78 12.81 12.50
N GLN A 149 12.96 12.50 13.50
CA GLN A 149 11.93 13.43 14.00
C GLN A 149 12.50 14.52 14.93
N PHE A 150 13.74 14.40 15.39
CA PHE A 150 14.39 15.35 16.32
C PHE A 150 15.16 16.50 15.65
N PHE A 151 15.07 16.67 14.33
CA PHE A 151 15.63 17.84 13.64
C PHE A 151 14.53 18.90 13.39
N LEU A 152 14.22 19.70 14.42
CA LEU A 152 13.62 21.03 14.31
C LEU A 152 14.27 21.97 15.32
#